data_AF-A0A7V9LG57-F1
#
_entry.id   AF-A0A7V9LG57-F1
#
_cell.length_a   1.000
_cell.length_b   1.000
_cell.length_c   1.000
_cell.angle_alpha   90.00
_cell.angle_beta   90.00
_cell.angle_gamma   90.00
#
_symmetry.space_group_name_H-M   'P 1'
#
loop_
_entity.id
_entity.type
_entity.pdbx_description
1 polymer ?
#
loop_
_entity_poly.entity_id
_entity_poly.type
_entity_poly.pdbx_seq_one_letter_code
_entity_poly.pdbx_strand_id
1 'polypeptide(L)'
;MEVHRTAALVLLLFASLLVGAVTLAGCGSDSGEEQTDEDYVAELQDVAVSFGDGANELSTQISELEGLNLKNAAALLDTFSARVEDLANELDDVDPPEIAAQLHAQLTERLDRFADKAKQAALALKAGDLLGGLPALAGFAADASEVGTDLDATITDIKSKLGLQQTE
;
A
#
# COMPACT_ATOMS: atom_id res chain seq x y z
N MET A 1 -20.76 -59.41 6.94
CA MET A 1 -22.03 -58.72 6.68
C MET A 1 -22.43 -58.05 7.98
N GLU A 2 -22.52 -56.74 8.16
CA GLU A 2 -22.51 -55.55 7.31
C GLU A 2 -22.19 -54.37 8.25
N VAL A 3 -21.03 -53.73 8.15
CA VAL A 3 -20.73 -52.50 8.92
C VAL A 3 -20.01 -51.44 8.08
N HIS A 4 -20.17 -51.48 6.75
CA HIS A 4 -19.51 -50.54 5.83
C HIS A 4 -20.48 -49.75 4.94
N ARG A 5 -21.74 -49.58 5.34
CA ARG A 5 -22.77 -48.96 4.49
C ARG A 5 -23.28 -47.58 4.90
N THR A 6 -22.67 -46.94 5.89
CA THR A 6 -23.13 -45.61 6.36
C THR A 6 -22.11 -44.48 6.16
N ALA A 7 -20.95 -44.73 5.54
CA ALA A 7 -19.92 -43.71 5.32
C ALA A 7 -19.97 -43.06 3.91
N ALA A 8 -20.88 -43.47 3.03
CA ALA A 8 -20.86 -43.07 1.62
C ALA A 8 -21.89 -41.99 1.23
N LEU A 9 -22.69 -41.48 2.16
CA LEU A 9 -23.83 -40.60 1.85
C LEU A 9 -23.77 -39.18 2.44
N VAL A 10 -22.65 -38.80 3.09
CA VAL A 10 -22.44 -37.43 3.61
C VAL A 10 -21.44 -36.63 2.76
N LEU A 11 -20.76 -37.28 1.81
CA LEU A 11 -19.69 -36.68 0.98
C LEU A 11 -20.19 -36.09 -0.36
N LEU A 12 -21.51 -36.00 -0.56
CA LEU A 12 -22.13 -35.60 -1.83
C LEU A 12 -23.13 -34.43 -1.69
N LEU A 13 -22.90 -33.51 -0.74
CA LEU A 13 -23.78 -32.35 -0.50
C LEU A 13 -23.05 -31.00 -0.31
N PHE A 14 -21.78 -30.91 -0.70
CA PHE A 14 -21.02 -29.65 -0.70
C PHE A 14 -20.33 -29.35 -2.05
N ALA A 15 -20.91 -29.84 -3.14
CA ALA A 15 -20.41 -29.64 -4.51
C ALA A 15 -21.23 -28.60 -5.31
N SER A 16 -21.91 -27.67 -4.62
CA SER A 16 -22.83 -26.73 -5.25
C SER A 16 -22.76 -25.34 -4.61
N LEU A 17 -21.60 -24.69 -4.63
CA LEU A 17 -21.52 -23.23 -4.47
C LEU A 17 -20.33 -22.68 -5.26
N LEU A 18 -20.41 -22.81 -6.58
CA LEU A 18 -19.40 -22.35 -7.53
C LEU A 18 -20.10 -21.56 -8.63
N VAL A 19 -20.63 -20.37 -8.30
CA VAL A 19 -20.92 -19.28 -9.25
C VAL A 19 -20.97 -17.98 -8.45
N GLY A 20 -20.01 -17.08 -8.67
CA GLY A 20 -20.01 -15.74 -8.07
C GLY A 20 -18.68 -15.00 -8.13
N ALA A 21 -18.22 -14.71 -9.34
CA ALA A 21 -17.28 -13.63 -9.74
C ALA A 21 -16.24 -13.13 -8.72
N VAL A 22 -14.99 -13.57 -8.87
CA VAL A 22 -13.81 -12.77 -8.52
C VAL A 22 -12.82 -12.87 -9.67
N THR A 23 -13.05 -12.05 -10.70
CA THR A 23 -12.03 -11.70 -11.69
C THR A 23 -12.14 -10.19 -11.92
N LEU A 24 -11.58 -9.43 -10.99
CA LEU A 24 -11.20 -8.03 -11.17
C LEU A 24 -9.84 -7.86 -10.50
N ALA A 25 -8.81 -8.35 -11.17
CA ALA A 25 -7.44 -7.97 -10.92
C ALA A 25 -6.77 -7.93 -12.30
N GLY A 26 -6.78 -6.74 -12.90
CA GLY A 26 -6.12 -6.43 -14.16
C GLY A 26 -7.04 -6.04 -15.32
N CYS A 27 -6.93 -4.75 -15.68
CA CYS A 27 -6.92 -4.25 -17.06
C CYS A 27 -8.28 -4.07 -17.77
N GLY A 28 -8.73 -2.81 -17.82
CA GLY A 28 -9.51 -2.29 -18.95
C GLY A 28 -11.02 -2.47 -18.88
N SER A 29 -11.69 -1.75 -17.98
CA SER A 29 -13.08 -1.37 -18.24
C SER A 29 -13.09 -0.16 -19.17
N ASP A 30 -13.10 -0.50 -20.45
CA ASP A 30 -13.56 0.30 -21.60
C ASP A 30 -15.05 0.64 -21.45
N SER A 31 -15.39 1.42 -20.42
CA SER A 31 -16.51 2.34 -20.44
C SER A 31 -15.86 3.70 -20.60
N GLY A 32 -15.90 4.28 -21.80
CA GLY A 32 -15.30 5.58 -22.14
C GLY A 32 -15.90 6.79 -21.39
N GLU A 33 -16.12 6.65 -20.10
CA GLU A 33 -16.29 7.73 -19.15
C GLU A 33 -14.88 8.28 -18.86
N GLU A 34 -14.68 9.52 -19.28
CA GLU A 34 -13.50 10.33 -18.96
C GLU A 34 -13.36 10.38 -17.43
N GLN A 35 -12.18 10.04 -16.90
CA GLN A 35 -11.89 10.18 -15.46
C GLN A 35 -12.16 11.63 -15.05
N THR A 36 -12.96 11.84 -14.00
CA THR A 36 -13.23 13.18 -13.49
C THR A 36 -12.11 13.66 -12.57
N ASP A 37 -11.99 14.98 -12.39
CA ASP A 37 -11.07 15.57 -11.43
C ASP A 37 -11.34 15.05 -10.01
N GLU A 38 -12.61 14.80 -9.66
CA GLU A 38 -13.02 14.21 -8.40
C GLU A 38 -12.57 12.75 -8.25
N ASP A 39 -12.68 11.94 -9.30
CA ASP A 39 -12.24 10.53 -9.29
C ASP A 39 -10.73 10.45 -9.12
N TYR A 40 -9.97 11.24 -9.88
CA TYR A 40 -8.52 11.36 -9.75
C TYR A 40 -8.12 11.71 -8.31
N VAL A 41 -8.78 12.70 -7.72
CA VAL A 41 -8.51 13.13 -6.34
C VAL A 41 -8.93 12.09 -5.30
N ALA A 42 -9.94 11.26 -5.57
CA ALA A 42 -10.31 10.14 -4.72
C ALA A 42 -9.22 9.05 -4.71
N GLU A 43 -8.67 8.72 -5.88
CA GLU A 43 -7.56 7.76 -6.00
C GLU A 43 -6.32 8.22 -5.21
N LEU A 44 -5.96 9.50 -5.29
CA LEU A 44 -4.87 10.04 -4.48
C LEU A 44 -5.12 9.92 -2.97
N GLN A 45 -6.37 10.12 -2.53
CA GLN A 45 -6.75 9.95 -1.12
C GLN A 45 -6.67 8.50 -0.67
N ASP A 46 -7.11 7.57 -1.51
CA ASP A 46 -7.03 6.14 -1.23
C ASP A 46 -5.57 5.69 -1.09
N VAL A 47 -4.66 6.24 -1.91
CA VAL A 47 -3.22 6.02 -1.77
C VAL A 47 -2.68 6.60 -0.45
N ALA A 48 -3.06 7.83 -0.09
CA ALA A 48 -2.63 8.44 1.17
C ALA A 48 -3.11 7.68 2.42
N VAL A 49 -4.37 7.23 2.41
CA VAL A 49 -4.94 6.38 3.47
C VAL A 49 -4.21 5.04 3.53
N SER A 50 -4.02 4.39 2.39
CA SER A 50 -3.34 3.10 2.30
C SER A 50 -1.88 3.17 2.78
N PHE A 51 -1.20 4.28 2.47
CA PHE A 51 0.13 4.57 2.99
C PHE A 51 0.12 4.74 4.52
N GLY A 52 -0.78 5.58 5.03
CA GLY A 52 -0.93 5.85 6.47
C GLY A 52 -1.24 4.60 7.28
N ASP A 53 -2.15 3.77 6.79
CA ASP A 53 -2.50 2.49 7.41
C ASP A 53 -1.31 1.54 7.44
N GLY A 54 -0.57 1.43 6.33
CA GLY A 54 0.64 0.62 6.27
C GLY A 54 1.73 1.10 7.24
N ALA A 55 1.90 2.41 7.37
CA ALA A 55 2.88 2.99 8.28
C ALA A 55 2.49 2.75 9.76
N ASN A 56 1.22 2.89 10.10
CA ASN A 56 0.68 2.60 11.43
C ASN A 56 0.80 1.12 11.80
N GLU A 57 0.48 0.24 10.85
CA GLU A 57 0.62 -1.20 10.99
C GLU A 57 2.08 -1.58 11.24
N LEU A 58 3.01 -1.08 10.41
CA LEU A 58 4.44 -1.33 10.58
C LEU A 58 4.95 -0.83 11.94
N SER A 59 4.58 0.38 12.34
CA SER A 59 4.93 0.95 13.66
C SER A 59 4.45 0.08 14.83
N THR A 60 3.23 -0.43 14.74
CA THR A 60 2.66 -1.36 15.72
C THR A 60 3.46 -2.66 15.77
N GLN A 61 3.70 -3.29 14.62
CA GLN A 61 4.44 -4.55 14.54
C GLN A 61 5.89 -4.41 15.01
N ILE A 62 6.56 -3.29 14.73
CA ILE A 62 7.90 -2.99 15.26
C ILE A 62 7.87 -2.87 16.78
N SER A 63 6.87 -2.19 17.34
CA SER A 63 6.72 -2.00 18.79
C SER A 63 6.45 -3.31 19.54
N GLU A 64 5.84 -4.28 18.87
CA GLU A 64 5.57 -5.63 19.38
C GLU A 64 6.75 -6.59 19.25
N LEU A 65 7.84 -6.20 18.56
CA LEU A 65 9.04 -7.04 18.48
C LEU A 65 9.71 -7.17 19.84
N GLU A 66 9.72 -8.39 20.38
CA GLU A 66 10.48 -8.70 21.59
C GLU A 66 11.99 -8.77 21.28
N GLY A 67 12.77 -7.85 21.85
CA GLY A 67 14.22 -7.82 21.74
C GLY A 67 14.75 -7.43 20.35
N LEU A 68 16.05 -7.66 20.11
CA LEU A 68 16.72 -7.31 18.84
C LEU A 68 16.54 -8.42 17.77
N ASN A 69 15.28 -8.72 17.41
CA ASN A 69 15.02 -9.66 16.31
C ASN A 69 15.14 -8.97 14.94
N LEU A 70 16.38 -8.76 14.50
CA LEU A 70 16.71 -8.06 13.26
C LEU A 70 16.10 -8.72 12.02
N LYS A 71 15.96 -10.05 12.03
CA LYS A 71 15.37 -10.80 10.92
C LYS A 71 13.89 -10.47 10.76
N ASN A 72 13.16 -10.41 11.87
CA ASN A 72 11.75 -10.02 11.83
C ASN A 72 11.61 -8.55 11.44
N ALA A 73 12.41 -7.66 12.03
CA ALA A 73 12.40 -6.24 11.66
C ALA A 73 12.68 -6.01 10.16
N ALA A 74 13.63 -6.76 9.58
CA ALA A 74 13.91 -6.70 8.15
C ALA A 74 12.72 -7.20 7.30
N ALA A 75 12.04 -8.27 7.70
CA ALA A 75 10.88 -8.80 6.99
C ALA A 75 9.68 -7.83 7.03
N LEU A 76 9.50 -7.13 8.15
CA LEU A 76 8.50 -6.07 8.27
C LEU A 76 8.79 -4.91 7.30
N LEU A 77 10.04 -4.45 7.27
CA LEU A 77 10.46 -3.39 6.35
C LEU A 77 10.37 -3.80 4.88
N ASP A 78 10.71 -5.05 4.52
CA ASP A 78 10.51 -5.57 3.16
C ASP A 78 9.03 -5.51 2.77
N THR A 79 8.15 -6.03 3.63
CA THR A 79 6.71 -6.11 3.38
C THR A 79 6.13 -4.72 3.19
N PHE A 80 6.51 -3.79 4.05
CA PHE A 80 6.10 -2.41 3.92
C PHE A 80 6.70 -1.74 2.67
N SER A 81 7.97 -1.98 2.34
CA SER A 81 8.59 -1.42 1.13
C SER A 81 7.85 -1.87 -0.13
N ALA A 82 7.49 -3.15 -0.24
CA ALA A 82 6.73 -3.68 -1.36
C ALA A 82 5.35 -3.01 -1.47
N ARG A 83 4.66 -2.80 -0.34
CA ARG A 83 3.39 -2.06 -0.32
C ARG A 83 3.55 -0.62 -0.82
N VAL A 84 4.63 0.06 -0.47
CA VAL A 84 4.88 1.43 -0.98
C VAL A 84 5.27 1.43 -2.46
N GLU A 85 6.04 0.44 -2.93
CA GLU A 85 6.32 0.23 -4.36
C GLU A 85 4.99 0.03 -5.12
N ASP A 86 4.07 -0.79 -4.58
CA ASP A 86 2.75 -1.01 -5.18
C ASP A 86 1.93 0.29 -5.24
N LEU A 87 1.91 1.10 -4.16
CA LEU A 87 1.23 2.40 -4.17
C LEU A 87 1.85 3.40 -5.17
N ALA A 88 3.17 3.39 -5.34
CA ALA A 88 3.83 4.22 -6.33
C ALA A 88 3.46 3.80 -7.76
N ASN A 89 3.40 2.49 -8.02
CA ASN A 89 2.95 1.95 -9.31
C ASN A 89 1.46 2.26 -9.56
N GLU A 90 0.62 2.11 -8.53
CA GLU A 90 -0.80 2.48 -8.61
C GLU A 90 -0.97 3.96 -8.98
N LEU A 91 -0.14 4.86 -8.42
CA LEU A 91 -0.13 6.26 -8.86
C LEU A 91 0.37 6.43 -10.29
N ASP A 92 1.47 5.78 -10.68
CA ASP A 92 2.03 5.91 -12.04
C ASP A 92 1.04 5.46 -13.14
N ASP A 93 0.14 4.54 -12.82
CA ASP A 93 -0.93 4.06 -13.71
C ASP A 93 -2.14 5.02 -13.81
N VAL A 94 -2.19 6.07 -12.98
CA VAL A 94 -3.26 7.08 -12.99
C VAL A 94 -2.87 8.25 -13.88
N ASP A 95 -3.70 8.57 -14.88
CA ASP A 95 -3.48 9.71 -15.77
C ASP A 95 -3.84 11.04 -15.06
N PRO A 96 -2.86 11.88 -14.67
CA PRO A 96 -3.17 13.12 -13.97
C PRO A 96 -3.70 14.20 -14.94
N PRO A 97 -4.65 15.05 -14.51
CA PRO A 97 -4.97 16.27 -15.23
C PRO A 97 -3.71 17.12 -15.48
N GLU A 98 -3.61 17.80 -16.62
CA GLU A 98 -2.39 18.52 -17.05
C GLU A 98 -1.87 19.49 -15.96
N ILE A 99 -2.78 20.15 -15.24
CA ILE A 99 -2.44 21.10 -14.17
C ILE A 99 -1.87 20.43 -12.90
N ALA A 100 -2.15 19.14 -12.69
CA ALA A 100 -1.71 18.33 -11.56
C ALA A 100 -0.49 17.44 -11.89
N ALA A 101 -0.16 17.24 -13.17
CA ALA A 101 0.88 16.31 -13.63
C ALA A 101 2.24 16.46 -12.91
N GLN A 102 2.69 17.69 -12.67
CA GLN A 102 3.96 17.93 -11.97
C GLN A 102 3.91 17.51 -10.49
N LEU A 103 2.79 17.75 -9.80
CA LEU A 103 2.62 17.38 -8.39
C LEU A 103 2.45 15.88 -8.24
N HIS A 104 1.69 15.27 -9.16
CA HIS A 104 1.56 13.83 -9.27
C HIS A 104 2.92 13.14 -9.40
N ALA A 105 3.75 13.55 -10.37
CA ALA A 105 5.08 12.97 -10.55
C ALA A 105 5.97 13.12 -9.30
N GLN A 106 5.89 14.25 -8.59
CA GLN A 106 6.61 14.44 -7.33
C GLN A 106 6.13 13.52 -6.21
N LEU A 107 4.83 13.19 -6.20
CA LEU A 107 4.22 12.27 -5.26
C LEU A 107 4.72 10.85 -5.48
N THR A 108 4.65 10.36 -6.72
CA THR A 108 5.13 9.05 -7.13
C THR A 108 6.62 8.89 -6.80
N GLU A 109 7.46 9.85 -7.20
CA GLU A 109 8.91 9.82 -6.92
C GLU A 109 9.22 9.81 -5.40
N ARG A 110 8.37 10.42 -4.58
CA ARG A 110 8.54 10.43 -3.13
C ARG A 110 8.20 9.09 -2.51
N LEU A 111 7.13 8.43 -2.97
CA LEU A 111 6.80 7.07 -2.54
C LEU A 111 7.91 6.10 -2.95
N ASP A 112 8.40 6.17 -4.19
CA ASP A 112 9.52 5.35 -4.68
C ASP A 112 10.77 5.51 -3.81
N ARG A 113 11.19 6.74 -3.54
CA ARG A 113 12.36 6.99 -2.67
C ARG A 113 12.16 6.46 -1.26
N PHE A 114 10.92 6.50 -0.75
CA PHE A 114 10.62 5.99 0.57
C PHE A 114 10.63 4.46 0.61
N ALA A 115 10.08 3.80 -0.41
CA ALA A 115 10.20 2.35 -0.60
C ALA A 115 11.67 1.91 -0.67
N ASP A 116 12.49 2.61 -1.46
CA ASP A 116 13.92 2.35 -1.58
C ASP A 116 14.67 2.49 -0.24
N LYS A 117 14.34 3.51 0.56
CA LYS A 117 14.89 3.67 1.91
C LYS A 117 14.52 2.49 2.81
N ALA A 118 13.25 2.08 2.81
CA ALA A 118 12.79 0.94 3.61
C ALA A 118 13.47 -0.37 3.18
N LYS A 119 13.63 -0.59 1.88
CA LYS A 119 14.35 -1.72 1.30
C LYS A 119 15.84 -1.74 1.67
N GLN A 120 16.51 -0.58 1.62
CA GLN A 120 17.90 -0.45 2.06
C GLN A 120 18.06 -0.74 3.55
N ALA A 121 17.12 -0.27 4.39
CA ALA A 121 17.10 -0.57 5.82
C ALA A 121 16.91 -2.08 6.07
N ALA A 122 16.00 -2.73 5.35
CA ALA A 122 15.79 -4.17 5.42
C ALA A 122 17.06 -4.95 5.02
N LEU A 123 17.74 -4.54 3.95
CA LEU A 123 19.01 -5.14 3.50
C LEU A 123 20.11 -4.98 4.55
N ALA A 124 20.25 -3.80 5.17
CA ALA A 124 21.22 -3.58 6.24
C ALA A 124 20.97 -4.49 7.45
N LEU A 125 19.71 -4.62 7.87
CA LEU A 125 19.33 -5.53 8.97
C LEU A 125 19.59 -7.00 8.63
N LYS A 126 19.30 -7.45 7.40
CA LYS A 126 19.61 -8.81 6.91
C LYS A 126 21.11 -9.10 6.89
N ALA A 127 21.92 -8.10 6.55
CA ALA A 127 23.38 -8.21 6.55
C ALA A 127 23.99 -8.17 7.96
N GLY A 128 23.19 -7.91 9.00
CA GLY A 128 23.69 -7.71 10.36
C GLY A 128 24.40 -6.37 10.56
N ASP A 129 24.22 -5.42 9.64
CA ASP A 129 24.73 -4.07 9.79
C ASP A 129 23.85 -3.30 10.77
N LEU A 130 24.21 -3.38 12.05
CA LEU A 130 23.52 -2.67 13.13
C LEU A 130 23.69 -1.15 13.04
N LEU A 131 24.79 -0.67 12.47
CA LEU A 131 25.09 0.77 12.40
C LEU A 131 24.29 1.45 11.29
N GLY A 132 23.98 0.73 10.20
CA GLY A 132 23.08 1.20 9.15
C GLY A 132 21.61 0.89 9.43
N GLY A 133 21.31 -0.33 9.88
CA GLY A 133 19.94 -0.84 9.97
C GLY A 133 19.13 -0.29 11.15
N LEU A 134 19.72 -0.18 12.35
CA LEU A 134 18.99 0.29 13.53
C LEU A 134 18.60 1.77 13.45
N PRO A 135 19.48 2.71 13.02
CA PRO A 135 19.09 4.09 12.85
C PRO A 135 18.01 4.27 11.78
N ALA A 136 18.08 3.51 10.68
CA ALA A 136 17.06 3.55 9.64
C ALA A 136 15.70 3.06 10.16
N LEU A 137 15.68 1.96 10.92
CA LEU A 137 14.47 1.47 11.59
C LEU A 137 13.92 2.48 12.61
N ALA A 138 14.78 3.14 13.38
CA ALA A 138 14.37 4.13 14.38
C ALA A 138 13.83 5.43 13.76
N GLY A 139 14.42 5.86 12.63
CA GLY A 139 13.97 7.03 11.88
C GLY A 139 12.71 6.78 11.05
N PHE A 140 12.39 5.51 10.79
CA PHE A 140 11.30 5.12 9.89
C PHE A 140 9.97 5.79 10.22
N ALA A 141 9.55 5.80 11.49
CA ALA A 141 8.26 6.40 11.88
C ALA A 141 8.22 7.93 11.63
N ALA A 142 9.36 8.61 11.78
CA ALA A 142 9.46 10.03 11.48
C ALA A 142 9.41 10.29 9.97
N ASP A 143 10.19 9.54 9.18
CA ASP A 143 10.16 9.62 7.72
C ASP A 143 8.75 9.30 7.17
N ALA A 144 8.07 8.27 7.72
CA ALA A 144 6.71 7.92 7.32
C ALA A 144 5.71 9.05 7.63
N SER A 145 5.81 9.67 8.81
CA SER A 145 4.95 10.81 9.17
C SER A 145 5.20 12.03 8.28
N GLU A 146 6.44 12.27 7.88
CA GLU A 146 6.80 13.34 6.94
C GLU A 146 6.20 13.07 5.56
N VAL A 147 6.33 11.85 5.04
CA VAL A 147 5.72 11.45 3.76
C VAL A 147 4.20 11.57 3.81
N GLY A 148 3.56 11.13 4.90
CA GLY A 148 2.11 11.28 5.08
C GLY A 148 1.64 12.73 5.08
N THR A 149 2.37 13.61 5.76
CA THR A 149 2.07 15.06 5.78
C THR A 149 2.23 15.67 4.39
N ASP A 150 3.28 15.27 3.66
CA ASP A 150 3.55 15.77 2.33
C ASP A 150 2.56 15.22 1.28
N LEU A 151 2.07 13.99 1.43
CA LEU A 151 0.96 13.43 0.66
C LEU A 151 -0.29 14.31 0.83
N ASP A 152 -0.72 14.54 2.07
CA ASP A 152 -1.91 15.36 2.38
C ASP A 152 -1.79 16.79 1.85
N ALA A 153 -0.61 17.41 2.00
CA ALA A 153 -0.35 18.74 1.49
C ALA A 153 -0.39 18.78 -0.05
N THR A 154 0.18 17.78 -0.73
CA THR A 154 0.18 17.68 -2.19
C THR A 154 -1.24 17.48 -2.73
N ILE A 155 -2.01 16.59 -2.12
CA ILE A 155 -3.43 16.36 -2.48
C ILE A 155 -4.25 17.63 -2.29
N THR A 156 -3.99 18.39 -1.22
CA THR A 156 -4.66 19.67 -0.97
C THR A 156 -4.33 20.71 -2.05
N ASP A 157 -3.06 20.81 -2.48
CA ASP A 157 -2.67 21.72 -3.56
C ASP A 157 -3.28 21.30 -4.91
N ILE A 158 -3.34 19.99 -5.19
CA ILE A 158 -4.03 19.44 -6.36
C ILE A 158 -5.52 19.80 -6.34
N LYS A 159 -6.24 19.52 -5.25
CA LYS A 159 -7.65 19.90 -5.07
C LYS A 159 -7.87 21.39 -5.35
N SER A 160 -6.99 22.24 -4.81
CA SER A 160 -7.04 23.68 -5.02
C SER A 160 -6.86 24.07 -6.49
N LYS A 161 -5.91 23.46 -7.20
CA LYS A 161 -5.64 23.70 -8.62
C LYS A 161 -6.77 23.25 -9.54
N LEU A 162 -7.46 22.16 -9.19
CA LEU A 162 -8.62 21.63 -9.92
C LEU A 162 -9.92 22.41 -9.60
N GLY A 163 -9.89 23.35 -8.66
CA GLY A 163 -11.07 24.11 -8.27
C GLY A 163 -12.07 23.30 -7.42
N LEU A 164 -11.65 22.16 -6.89
CA LEU A 164 -12.42 21.30 -5.97
C LEU A 164 -12.34 21.89 -4.56
N GLN A 165 -13.09 22.97 -4.30
CA GLN A 165 -13.15 23.56 -2.96
C GLN A 165 -13.92 22.66 -1.99
N GLN A 166 -13.43 22.58 -0.76
CA GLN A 166 -14.18 21.95 0.33
C GLN A 166 -15.41 22.80 0.66
N THR A 167 -16.60 22.28 0.35
CA THR A 167 -17.79 22.70 1.09
C THR A 167 -17.64 22.16 2.50
N GLU A 168 -17.16 23.00 3.41
CA GLU A 168 -17.25 22.78 4.87
C GLU A 168 -18.71 22.66 5.33
#